data_AF-A0A8B9FCH9-F1
#
_entry.id   AF-A0A8B9FCH9-F1
#
_cell.length_a   1.000
_cell.length_b   1.000
_cell.length_c   1.000
_cell.angle_alpha   90.00
_cell.angle_beta   90.00
_cell.angle_gamma   90.00
#
_symmetry.space_group_name_H-M   'P 1'
#
loop_
_entity.id
_entity.type
_entity.pdbx_description
1 polymer ?
#
loop_
_entity_poly.entity_id
_entity_poly.type
_entity_poly.pdbx_seq_one_letter_code
_entity_poly.pdbx_strand_id
1 'polypeptide(L)' 'MASTQDRNTSLWLRNKLGSTEELWALPSIALLLTASVTDNILLCFHGLSSAVKLKLLLGLLHLPR' A
#
# COMPACT_ATOMS: atom_id res chain seq x y z
N MET A 1 -8.61 11.61 13.61
CA MET A 1 -7.79 12.61 12.90
C MET A 1 -6.60 11.87 12.32
N ALA A 2 -6.51 11.72 10.99
CA ALA A 2 -5.35 11.07 10.37
C ALA A 2 -4.08 11.88 10.71
N SER A 3 -3.10 11.22 11.33
CA SER A 3 -1.82 11.84 11.65
C SER A 3 -1.10 12.27 10.36
N THR A 4 -0.23 13.29 10.42
CA THR A 4 0.52 13.75 9.23
C THR A 4 1.28 12.61 8.53
N GLN A 5 1.71 11.61 9.30
CA GLN A 5 2.36 10.39 8.82
C GLN A 5 1.40 9.48 8.05
N ASP A 6 0.17 9.28 8.54
CA ASP A 6 -0.90 8.53 7.85
C ASP A 6 -1.23 9.11 6.47
N ARG A 7 -1.29 10.45 6.41
CA ARG A 7 -1.57 11.20 5.17
C ARG A 7 -0.44 11.09 4.15
N ASN A 8 0.81 11.07 4.62
CA ASN A 8 1.96 10.84 3.76
C ASN A 8 2.01 9.40 3.23
N THR A 9 1.71 8.41 4.08
CA THR A 9 1.71 6.99 3.68
C THR A 9 0.60 6.68 2.68
N SER A 10 -0.62 7.17 2.92
CA SER A 10 -1.74 6.97 1.99
C SER A 10 -1.50 7.61 0.62
N LEU A 11 -0.93 8.83 0.59
CA LEU A 11 -0.57 9.51 -0.65
C LEU A 11 0.58 8.79 -1.38
N TRP A 12 1.58 8.31 -0.64
CA TRP A 12 2.67 7.53 -1.18
C TRP A 12 2.19 6.19 -1.77
N LEU A 13 1.32 5.46 -1.08
CA LEU A 13 0.70 4.23 -1.58
C LEU A 13 -0.09 4.49 -2.85
N ARG A 14 -0.88 5.57 -2.89
CA ARG A 14 -1.62 5.95 -4.09
C ARG A 14 -0.68 6.26 -5.26
N ASN A 15 0.45 6.92 -5.02
CA ASN A 15 1.43 7.20 -6.07
C ASN A 15 2.14 5.93 -6.54
N LYS A 16 2.38 4.95 -5.66
CA LYS A 16 3.05 3.69 -6.00
C LYS A 16 2.13 2.64 -6.63
N LEU A 17 0.86 2.60 -6.22
CA LEU A 17 -0.11 1.56 -6.60
C LEU A 17 -1.27 2.06 -7.45
N GLY A 18 -1.48 3.37 -7.53
CA GLY A 18 -2.65 3.96 -8.18
C GLY A 18 -2.62 3.93 -9.70
N SER A 19 -1.53 3.49 -10.34
CA SER A 19 -1.48 3.32 -11.80
C SER A 19 -2.45 2.24 -12.24
N THR A 20 -3.48 2.58 -13.03
CA THR A 20 -4.47 1.61 -13.53
C THR A 20 -3.95 0.69 -14.62
N GLU A 21 -2.85 1.07 -15.28
CA GLU A 21 -2.21 0.29 -16.35
C GLU A 21 -1.56 -1.00 -15.83
N GLU A 22 -1.04 -0.97 -14.60
CA GLU A 22 -0.39 -2.11 -13.95
C GLU A 22 -1.36 -2.76 -12.97
N LEU A 23 -2.24 -3.62 -13.47
CA LEU A 23 -3.22 -4.38 -12.65
C LEU A 23 -2.55 -5.32 -11.64
N TRP A 24 -1.33 -5.76 -11.93
CA TRP A 24 -0.58 -6.70 -11.10
C TRP A 24 0.30 -5.98 -10.08
N ALA A 25 0.39 -6.56 -8.88
CA ALA A 25 1.33 -6.09 -7.87
C ALA A 25 2.75 -6.24 -8.42
N LEU A 26 3.49 -5.12 -8.54
CA LEU A 26 4.90 -5.16 -8.90
C LEU A 26 5.64 -6.05 -7.88
N PRO A 27 6.54 -6.96 -8.30
CA PRO A 27 7.34 -7.75 -7.36
C PRO A 27 8.16 -6.86 -6.40
N SER A 28 8.46 -5.63 -6.82
CA SER A 28 9.07 -4.60 -5.99
C SER A 28 8.22 -4.14 -4.80
N ILE A 29 6.92 -4.45 -4.75
CA ILE A 29 6.07 -4.04 -3.63
C ILE A 29 6.40 -4.80 -2.35
N ALA A 30 6.84 -6.05 -2.45
CA ALA A 30 7.25 -6.81 -1.28
C ALA A 30 8.43 -6.11 -0.56
N LEU A 31 9.34 -5.50 -1.32
CA LEU A 31 10.46 -4.70 -0.79
C LEU A 31 9.99 -3.38 -0.14
N LEU A 32 8.83 -2.87 -0.55
CA LEU A 32 8.24 -1.63 -0.05
C LEU A 32 7.40 -1.84 1.23
N LEU A 33 6.87 -3.05 1.43
CA LEU A 33 6.05 -3.46 2.57
C LEU A 33 6.92 -3.82 3.79
N THR A 34 7.70 -2.85 4.26
CA THR A 34 8.45 -2.98 5.53
C THR A 34 7.51 -2.92 6.74
N ALA A 35 7.92 -3.49 7.88
CA ALA A 35 7.10 -3.54 9.11
C ALA A 35 6.55 -2.15 9.53
N SER A 36 7.36 -1.10 9.40
CA SER A 36 6.93 0.28 9.68
C SER A 36 5.87 0.77 8.70
N VAL A 37 6.01 0.48 7.40
CA VAL A 37 5.02 0.86 6.38
C VAL A 37 3.72 0.08 6.59
N THR A 38 3.79 -1.19 6.97
CA THR A 38 2.61 -2.03 7.26
C THR A 38 1.81 -1.50 8.45
N ASP A 39 2.46 -1.07 9.52
CA ASP A 39 1.78 -0.44 10.67
C ASP A 39 1.05 0.84 10.25
N ASN A 40 1.72 1.69 9.46
CA ASN A 40 1.13 2.90 8.92
C ASN A 40 -0.01 2.62 7.92
N ILE A 41 0.07 1.53 7.16
CA ILE A 41 -1.00 1.09 6.27
C ILE A 41 -2.25 0.77 7.09
N LEU A 42 -2.14 0.06 8.20
CA LEU A 42 -3.30 -0.31 9.03
C LEU A 42 -4.07 0.92 9.51
N LEU A 43 -3.38 2.02 9.80
CA LEU A 43 -3.99 3.29 10.21
C LEU A 43 -4.72 3.98 9.04
N CYS A 44 -4.15 3.97 7.83
CA CYS A 44 -4.69 4.69 6.68
C CYS A 44 -5.57 3.83 5.75
N PHE A 45 -5.66 2.52 6.00
CA PHE A 45 -6.24 1.54 5.08
C PHE A 45 -7.67 1.90 4.68
N HIS A 46 -8.48 2.35 5.64
CA HIS A 46 -9.88 2.71 5.38
C HIS A 46 -10.01 3.79 4.29
N GLY A 47 -9.10 4.78 4.28
CA GLY A 47 -9.11 5.91 3.34
C GLY A 47 -8.54 5.60 1.95
N LEU A 48 -7.99 4.41 1.72
CA LEU A 48 -7.45 4.02 0.42
C LEU A 48 -8.55 3.62 -0.56
N SER A 49 -8.31 3.87 -1.85
CA SER A 49 -9.20 3.43 -2.93
C SER A 49 -9.20 1.90 -3.07
N SER A 50 -10.30 1.35 -3.58
CA SER A 50 -10.49 -0.10 -3.75
C SER A 50 -9.37 -0.75 -4.58
N ALA A 51 -8.92 -0.08 -5.65
CA ALA A 51 -7.83 -0.55 -6.50
C ALA A 51 -6.50 -0.68 -5.73
N VAL A 52 -6.17 0.32 -4.91
CA VAL A 52 -4.93 0.30 -4.10
C VAL A 52 -5.00 -0.79 -3.04
N LYS A 53 -6.17 -0.98 -2.40
CA LYS A 53 -6.39 -2.06 -1.42
C LYS A 53 -6.17 -3.44 -2.03
N LEU A 54 -6.74 -3.71 -3.21
CA LEU A 54 -6.58 -5.00 -3.88
C LEU A 54 -5.12 -5.28 -4.23
N LYS A 55 -4.40 -4.31 -4.79
CA LYS A 55 -2.98 -4.47 -5.11
C LYS A 55 -2.11 -4.67 -3.89
N LEU A 56 -2.44 -4.01 -2.78
CA LEU A 56 -1.75 -4.18 -1.52
C LEU A 56 -1.93 -5.61 -0.97
N LEU A 57 -3.17 -6.13 -0.98
CA LEU A 57 -3.46 -7.50 -0.56
C LEU A 57 -2.75 -8.53 -1.44
N LEU A 58 -2.72 -8.31 -2.76
CA LEU A 58 -1.95 -9.12 -3.68
C LEU A 58 -0.44 -9.02 -3.41
N GLY A 59 0.07 -7.83 -3.11
CA GLY A 59 1.46 -7.61 -2.72
C GLY A 59 1.86 -8.37 -1.45
N LEU A 60 0.96 -8.46 -0.48
CA LEU A 60 1.18 -9.24 0.75
C LEU A 60 1.35 -10.75 0.47
N LEU A 61 0.65 -11.29 -0.53
CA LEU A 61 0.82 -12.70 -0.95
C LEU A 61 2.20 -12.97 -1.58
N HIS A 62 2.89 -11.94 -2.07
CA HIS A 62 4.23 -12.07 -2.65
C HIS A 62 5.36 -11.98 -1.61
N LEU A 63 5.05 -11.70 -0.34
CA LEU A 63 6.08 -11.69 0.69
C LEU A 63 6.60 -13.12 0.96
N PRO A 64 7.93 -13.33 0.98
CA PRO A 64 8.48 -14.59 1.44
C PRO A 64 8.11 -14.80 2.91
N ARG A 65 7.71 -16.04 3.23
CA ARG A 65 7.25 -16.46 4.56
C ARG A 65 8.37 -16.55 5.58
#